data_AF-A0A9Q3IZQ6-F1
#
_entry.id   AF-A0A9Q3IZQ6-F1
#
_cell.length_a   1.000
_cell.length_b   1.000
_cell.length_c   1.000
_cell.angle_alpha   90.00
_cell.angle_beta   90.00
_cell.angle_gamma   90.00
#
_symmetry.space_group_name_H-M   'P 1'
#
loop_
_entity.id
_entity.type
_entity.pdbx_description
1 polymer ?
#
loop_
_entity_poly.entity_id
_entity_poly.type
_entity_poly.pdbx_seq_one_letter_code
_entity_poly.pdbx_strand_id
1 'polypeptide(L)' 'MNDAYEYSKNKWDKAHKNPEFKVGDLILVLTLNFDNIKFPKKLKDSFAGPLIIKALHGTNAVQVELSGELENKHPAFP' A
#
# COMPACT_ATOMS: atom_id res chain seq x y z
N MET A 1 -2.79 -14.43 -25.68
CA MET A 1 -2.75 -13.33 -24.69
C MET A 1 -3.58 -13.60 -23.43
N ASN A 2 -4.50 -14.58 -23.41
CA ASN A 2 -5.36 -14.84 -22.24
C ASN A 2 -4.68 -15.70 -21.14
N ASP A 3 -3.81 -16.65 -21.50
CA ASP A 3 -3.24 -17.61 -20.53
C ASP A 3 -2.38 -16.97 -19.43
N ALA A 4 -1.54 -15.98 -19.76
CA ALA A 4 -0.66 -15.35 -18.77
C ALA A 4 -1.44 -14.51 -17.74
N TYR A 5 -2.52 -13.86 -18.19
CA TYR A 5 -3.42 -13.10 -17.32
C TYR A 5 -4.20 -14.04 -16.39
N GLU A 6 -4.80 -15.10 -16.93
CA GLU A 6 -5.54 -16.08 -16.14
C GLU A 6 -4.64 -16.82 -15.14
N TYR A 7 -3.43 -17.20 -15.55
CA TYR A 7 -2.43 -17.79 -14.66
C TYR A 7 -2.10 -16.87 -13.48
N SER A 8 -1.84 -15.59 -13.76
CA SER A 8 -1.49 -14.60 -12.75
C SER A 8 -2.65 -14.34 -11.79
N LYS A 9 -3.87 -14.21 -12.33
CA LYS A 9 -5.09 -14.03 -11.54
C LYS A 9 -5.36 -15.22 -10.62
N ASN A 10 -5.35 -16.44 -11.16
CA ASN A 10 -5.58 -17.66 -10.38
C ASN A 10 -4.52 -17.86 -9.28
N LYS A 11 -3.26 -17.49 -9.54
CA LYS A 11 -2.20 -17.52 -8.53
C LYS A 11 -2.44 -16.49 -7.43
N TRP A 12 -2.87 -15.28 -7.80
CA TRP A 12 -3.21 -14.22 -6.86
C TRP A 12 -4.39 -14.63 -5.98
N ASP A 13 -5.51 -15.04 -6.58
CA ASP A 13 -6.73 -15.39 -5.86
C ASP A 13 -6.52 -16.58 -4.89
N LYS A 14 -5.61 -17.52 -5.21
CA LYS A 14 -5.25 -18.63 -4.30
C LYS A 14 -4.41 -18.21 -3.10
N ALA A 15 -3.50 -17.26 -3.29
CA ALA A 15 -2.55 -16.85 -2.26
C ALA A 15 -3.04 -15.66 -1.43
N HIS A 16 -3.91 -14.84 -2.01
CA HIS A 16 -4.41 -13.63 -1.39
C HIS A 16 -5.44 -13.99 -0.31
N LYS A 17 -5.16 -13.51 0.91
CA LYS A 17 -6.11 -13.57 2.02
C LYS A 17 -6.64 -12.17 2.24
N ASN A 18 -7.96 -12.05 2.42
CA ASN A 18 -8.54 -10.77 2.78
C ASN A 18 -7.97 -10.33 4.13
N PRO A 19 -7.39 -9.12 4.20
CA PRO A 19 -6.86 -8.61 5.45
C PRO A 19 -8.00 -8.22 6.40
N GLU A 20 -7.86 -8.58 7.68
CA GLU A 20 -8.84 -8.24 8.73
C GLU A 20 -8.53 -6.87 9.37
N PHE A 21 -8.49 -5.82 8.55
CA PHE A 21 -8.22 -4.47 9.04
C PHE A 21 -9.41 -3.89 9.81
N LYS A 22 -9.12 -3.12 10.85
CA LYS A 22 -10.11 -2.33 11.60
C LYS A 22 -9.76 -0.85 11.58
N VAL A 23 -10.80 -0.01 11.68
CA VAL A 23 -10.61 1.42 11.88
C VAL A 23 -9.90 1.64 13.21
N GLY A 24 -8.84 2.44 13.19
CA GLY A 24 -7.96 2.67 14.35
C GLY A 24 -6.69 1.81 14.38
N ASP A 25 -6.58 0.78 13.54
CA ASP A 25 -5.36 -0.02 13.46
C ASP A 25 -4.18 0.81 12.93
N LEU A 26 -3.00 0.54 13.48
CA LEU A 26 -1.73 1.08 13.02
C LEU A 26 -1.15 0.17 11.93
N ILE A 27 -0.90 0.74 10.75
CA ILE A 27 -0.36 0.01 9.62
C ILE A 27 0.91 0.66 9.06
N LEU A 28 1.71 -0.17 8.38
CA LEU A 28 2.88 0.26 7.63
C LEU A 28 2.60 0.10 6.14
N VAL A 29 2.87 1.14 5.35
CA VAL A 29 2.67 1.15 3.90
C VAL A 29 3.98 0.83 3.21
N LEU A 30 3.99 -0.21 2.39
CA LEU A 30 5.16 -0.63 1.62
C LEU A 30 5.56 0.45 0.61
N THR A 31 6.81 0.91 0.65
CA THR A 31 7.27 2.03 -0.18
C THR A 31 7.89 1.60 -1.52
N LEU A 32 7.92 0.30 -1.83
CA LEU A 32 8.62 -0.25 -3.00
C LEU A 32 8.25 0.44 -4.32
N ASN A 33 7.00 0.88 -4.47
CA ASN A 33 6.48 1.54 -5.68
C ASN A 33 6.51 3.08 -5.63
N PHE A 34 7.09 3.68 -4.58
CA PHE A 34 7.19 5.14 -4.47
C PHE A 34 8.40 5.63 -5.28
N ASP A 35 8.29 5.61 -6.61
CA ASP A 35 9.39 6.02 -7.51
C ASP A 35 9.62 7.54 -7.54
N ASN A 36 8.67 8.32 -7.00
CA ASN A 36 8.72 9.78 -6.94
C ASN A 36 9.57 10.35 -5.79
N ILE A 37 10.22 9.49 -4.99
CA ILE A 37 11.07 9.90 -3.86
C ILE A 37 12.53 9.91 -4.34
N LYS A 38 13.15 11.10 -4.42
CA LYS A 38 14.52 11.36 -4.93
C LYS A 38 15.68 10.72 -4.13
N PHE A 39 15.43 9.68 -3.34
CA PHE A 39 16.45 9.03 -2.51
C PHE A 39 17.02 7.77 -3.19
N PRO A 40 18.30 7.42 -2.95
CA PRO A 40 18.89 6.17 -3.44
C PRO A 40 18.09 4.96 -2.98
N LYS A 41 17.73 4.04 -3.89
CA LYS A 41 16.92 2.83 -3.60
C LYS A 41 17.39 2.02 -2.38
N LYS A 42 18.70 2.02 -2.09
CA LYS A 42 19.31 1.26 -0.99
C LYS A 42 19.16 1.92 0.39
N LEU A 43 18.88 3.22 0.44
CA LEU A 43 18.73 3.99 1.68
C LEU A 43 17.26 4.33 1.98
N LYS A 44 16.34 3.76 1.20
CA LYS A 44 14.91 3.99 1.34
C LYS A 44 14.34 2.96 2.30
N ASP A 45 13.70 3.43 3.36
CA ASP A 45 12.94 2.57 4.25
C ASP A 45 11.89 1.83 3.45
N SER A 46 11.85 0.50 3.61
CA SER A 46 10.92 -0.36 2.85
C SER A 46 9.46 -0.09 3.20
N PHE A 47 9.20 0.59 4.32
CA PHE A 47 7.88 0.88 4.83
C PHE A 47 7.78 2.33 5.33
N ALA A 48 6.60 2.92 5.19
CA ALA A 48 6.24 4.23 5.70
C ALA A 48 5.13 4.09 6.76
N GLY A 49 5.24 4.85 7.85
CA GLY A 49 4.26 4.84 8.95
C GLY A 49 4.95 4.82 10.32
N PRO A 50 4.22 4.48 11.39
CA PRO A 50 2.87 3.91 11.38
C PRO A 50 1.79 4.93 11.00
N LEU A 51 0.79 4.49 10.22
CA LEU A 51 -0.38 5.27 9.83
C LEU A 51 -1.64 4.66 10.44
N ILE A 52 -2.62 5.51 10.77
CA ILE A 52 -3.89 5.07 11.34
C ILE A 52 -4.92 4.88 10.22
N ILE A 53 -5.61 3.75 10.21
CA ILE A 53 -6.77 3.53 9.34
C ILE A 53 -7.94 4.38 9.83
N LYS A 54 -8.43 5.29 8.98
CA LYS A 54 -9.58 6.16 9.25
C LYS A 54 -10.90 5.56 8.78
N ALA A 55 -10.87 4.87 7.65
CA ALA A 55 -12.04 4.23 7.06
C ALA A 55 -11.64 3.01 6.23
N LEU A 56 -12.57 2.06 6.12
CA LEU A 56 -12.46 0.90 5.23
C LEU A 56 -13.32 1.17 4.00
N HIS A 57 -12.77 0.94 2.81
CA HIS A 57 -13.44 1.09 1.52
C HIS A 57 -13.56 -0.29 0.87
N GLY A 58 -14.69 -0.95 1.09
CA GLY A 58 -14.88 -2.33 0.64
C GLY A 58 -13.94 -3.31 1.37
N THR A 59 -13.57 -4.40 0.70
CA THR A 59 -12.76 -5.47 1.31
C THR A 59 -11.26 -5.23 1.21
N ASN A 60 -10.81 -4.43 0.23
CA ASN A 60 -9.40 -4.40 -0.19
C ASN A 60 -8.78 -3.01 -0.19
N ALA A 61 -9.53 -1.97 0.19
CA ALA A 61 -9.02 -0.60 0.26
C ALA A 61 -9.26 -0.01 1.65
N VAL A 62 -8.28 0.79 2.10
CA VAL A 62 -8.34 1.51 3.38
C VAL A 62 -7.93 2.95 3.15
N GLN A 63 -8.58 3.85 3.87
CA GLN A 63 -8.19 5.25 3.92
C GLN A 63 -7.26 5.46 5.11
N VAL A 64 -6.09 6.01 4.84
CA VAL A 64 -5.12 6.45 5.84
C VAL A 64 -4.96 7.96 5.80
N GLU A 65 -4.70 8.54 6.95
CA GLU A 65 -4.24 9.92 7.05
C GLU A 65 -2.71 9.93 7.04
N LEU A 66 -2.11 10.69 6.12
CA LEU A 66 -0.67 10.89 6.10
C LEU A 66 -0.31 11.86 7.23
N SER A 67 0.67 11.50 8.07
CA SER A 67 1.12 12.34 9.19
C SER A 67 2.62 12.65 9.08
N GLY A 68 3.07 13.75 9.70
CA GLY A 68 4.47 14.16 9.78
C GLY A 68 5.08 14.53 8.41
N GLU A 69 6.22 13.94 8.06
CA GLU A 69 6.93 14.25 6.81
C GLU A 69 6.17 13.89 5.53
N LEU A 70 5.11 13.08 5.65
CA LEU A 70 4.25 12.68 4.53
C LEU A 70 3.09 13.65 4.29
N GLU A 71 2.73 14.51 5.25
CA GLU A 71 1.65 15.51 5.11
C GLU A 71 1.96 16.50 3.97
N ASN A 72 3.22 16.90 3.85
CA ASN A 72 3.68 17.88 2.87
C ASN A 72 4.02 17.25 1.51
N LYS A 73 4.00 15.92 1.40
CA LYS A 73 4.25 15.22 0.14
C LYS A 73 2.92 14.93 -0.51
N HIS A 74 2.61 15.65 -1.59
CA HIS A 74 1.47 15.31 -2.42
C HIS A 74 1.62 13.83 -2.84
N PRO A 75 0.63 12.95 -2.56
CA PRO A 75 0.66 11.59 -3.06
C PRO A 75 0.49 11.69 -4.58
N ALA A 76 1.61 11.79 -5.29
CA ALA A 76 1.64 11.62 -6.73
C ALA A 76 1.48 10.13 -6.98
N PHE A 77 0.23 9.70 -7.10
CA PHE A 77 -0.09 8.43 -7.73
C PHE A 77 0.40 8.50 -9.20
N PRO A 78 1.05 7.45 -9.71
CA PRO A 78 1.43 7.38 -11.12
C PRO A 78 0.21 7.40 -12.05
#